data_AF-A0AAV8XK31-F1
#
_entry.id   AF-A0AAV8XK31-F1
#
_cell.length_a   1.000
_cell.length_b   1.000
_cell.length_c   1.000
_cell.angle_alpha   90.00
_cell.angle_beta   90.00
_cell.angle_gamma   90.00
#
_symmetry.space_group_name_H-M   'P 1'
#
loop_
_entity.id
_entity.type
_entity.pdbx_description
1 polymer ?
#
loop_
_entity_poly.entity_id
_entity_poly.type
_entity_poly.pdbx_seq_one_letter_code
_entity_poly.pdbx_strand_id
1 'polypeptide(L)'
;MAVKQKVVERVDPSNEARLQMILRALQDITARDGLQDKVCASIVISLGTVPVPTDESSYMKFIADIKSVQTILAKECSNQKQVFASLKALYDEISNPNKKLSPAMSIVLQLIDQDDIPNAVKYILNTGYPEQNLERALHTLCHWLTKWIWTDNLGPLVLEFMKGLEAEHHYDILMDVTLANIESLFKLLILPKSRKGVGPVVLYMLSRVQHSPDVFHKIIPLVDNVCKQLNNQKIVSSQTYLQALVNLCIALMEHFPGYTNLYEPLSKVLEPYCPNSDYKQSLQCRAWSDGANAIVPVDVLLERWA
;
A
#
# COMPACT_ATOMS: atom_id res chain seq x y z
N MET A 1 54.82 3.35 25.93
CA MET A 1 53.39 3.70 25.83
C MET A 1 53.14 4.35 24.49
N ALA A 2 52.28 3.75 23.66
CA ALA A 2 51.43 4.37 22.61
C ALA A 2 51.00 3.26 21.64
N VAL A 3 49.86 2.62 21.92
CA VAL A 3 49.22 1.66 21.01
C VAL A 3 48.47 2.48 19.96
N LYS A 4 48.90 2.44 18.71
CA LYS A 4 48.15 3.00 17.58
C LYS A 4 46.98 2.06 17.26
N GLN A 5 45.78 2.45 17.67
CA GLN A 5 44.54 1.82 17.25
C GLN A 5 44.31 2.10 15.76
N LYS A 6 44.38 1.06 14.95
CA LYS A 6 44.03 1.07 13.53
C LYS A 6 42.50 1.16 13.44
N VAL A 7 41.98 2.34 13.14
CA VAL A 7 40.57 2.54 12.79
C VAL A 7 40.33 1.75 11.50
N VAL A 8 39.61 0.64 11.62
CA VAL A 8 39.13 -0.13 10.47
C VAL A 8 37.91 0.62 9.95
N GLU A 9 38.11 1.46 8.95
CA GLU A 9 37.03 1.96 8.11
C GLU A 9 36.32 0.75 7.49
N ARG A 10 35.08 0.49 7.94
CA ARG A 10 34.17 -0.42 7.23
C ARG A 10 33.80 0.27 5.93
N VAL A 11 34.52 -0.07 4.86
CA VAL A 11 34.12 0.27 3.49
C VAL A 11 32.76 -0.37 3.26
N ASP A 12 31.72 0.45 3.16
CA ASP A 12 30.41 -0.04 2.77
C ASP A 12 30.53 -0.66 1.37
N PRO A 13 30.20 -1.96 1.20
CA PRO A 13 30.29 -2.60 -0.10
C PRO A 13 29.36 -1.88 -1.09
N SER A 14 29.85 -1.68 -2.32
CA SER A 14 29.05 -1.15 -3.44
C SER A 14 27.66 -1.80 -3.51
N ASN A 15 26.66 -1.05 -3.94
CA ASN A 15 25.25 -1.47 -4.02
C ASN A 15 25.09 -2.83 -4.72
N GLU A 16 25.84 -3.03 -5.81
CA GLU A 16 25.89 -4.26 -6.58
C GLU A 16 26.52 -5.42 -5.79
N ALA A 17 27.54 -5.15 -4.97
CA ALA A 17 28.18 -6.14 -4.13
C ALA A 17 27.24 -6.67 -3.03
N ARG A 18 26.33 -5.85 -2.49
CA ARG A 18 25.36 -6.31 -1.47
C ARG A 18 24.34 -7.28 -2.03
N LEU A 19 23.75 -6.98 -3.19
CA LEU A 19 22.79 -7.88 -3.82
C LEU A 19 23.45 -9.18 -4.30
N GLN A 20 24.68 -9.08 -4.84
CA GLN A 20 25.47 -10.24 -5.23
C GLN A 20 25.90 -11.09 -4.01
N MET A 21 26.15 -10.48 -2.84
CA MET A 21 26.37 -11.23 -1.59
C MET A 21 25.10 -11.98 -1.15
N ILE A 22 23.91 -11.37 -1.26
CA ILE A 22 22.64 -12.04 -0.96
C ILE A 22 22.42 -13.21 -1.92
N LEU A 23 22.65 -13.02 -3.23
CA LEU A 23 22.52 -14.07 -4.23
C LEU A 23 23.48 -15.24 -3.98
N ARG A 24 24.75 -14.94 -3.65
CA ARG A 24 25.75 -15.98 -3.32
C ARG A 24 25.37 -16.73 -2.04
N ALA A 25 24.96 -16.01 -1.00
CA ALA A 25 24.51 -16.64 0.24
C ALA A 25 23.32 -17.58 -0.02
N LEU A 26 22.34 -17.13 -0.81
CA LEU A 26 21.19 -17.93 -1.22
C LEU A 26 21.60 -19.19 -2.00
N GLN A 27 22.49 -19.06 -2.98
CA GLN A 27 23.00 -20.18 -3.79
C GLN A 27 23.80 -21.19 -2.95
N ASP A 28 24.61 -20.73 -2.01
CA ASP A 28 25.38 -21.58 -1.10
C ASP A 28 24.48 -22.36 -0.13
N ILE A 29 23.33 -21.79 0.25
CA ILE A 29 22.35 -22.46 1.11
C ILE A 29 21.55 -23.51 0.34
N THR A 30 21.23 -23.27 -0.94
CA THR A 30 20.62 -24.29 -1.80
C THR A 30 21.49 -25.56 -1.89
N ALA A 31 22.82 -25.42 -1.72
CA ALA A 31 23.77 -26.53 -1.74
C ALA A 31 23.91 -27.26 -0.39
N ARG A 32 23.32 -26.77 0.71
CA ARG A 32 23.42 -27.33 2.06
C ARG A 32 22.04 -27.47 2.71
N ASP A 33 21.32 -28.54 2.39
CA ASP A 33 20.11 -29.04 3.09
C ASP A 33 19.12 -27.96 3.60
N GLY A 34 18.74 -27.03 2.71
CA GLY A 34 17.59 -26.14 2.91
C GLY A 34 17.81 -24.97 3.88
N LEU A 35 16.87 -24.02 3.83
CA LEU A 35 16.97 -22.73 4.51
C LEU A 35 16.40 -22.82 5.95
N GLN A 36 17.22 -22.58 6.98
CA GLN A 36 16.72 -22.46 8.35
C GLN A 36 15.89 -21.19 8.54
N ASP A 37 14.91 -21.20 9.46
CA ASP A 37 13.98 -20.08 9.73
C ASP A 37 14.69 -18.73 9.95
N LYS A 38 15.84 -18.74 10.65
CA LYS A 38 16.65 -17.54 10.92
C LYS A 38 17.25 -16.92 9.67
N VAL A 39 17.40 -17.70 8.61
CA VAL A 39 18.05 -17.28 7.37
C VAL A 39 17.06 -16.59 6.45
N CYS A 40 15.81 -17.08 6.31
CA CYS A 40 14.74 -16.35 5.58
C CYS A 40 14.57 -14.93 6.19
N ALA A 41 14.51 -14.83 7.53
CA ALA A 41 14.43 -13.53 8.22
C ALA A 41 15.66 -12.63 7.97
N SER A 42 16.87 -13.18 7.99
CA SER A 42 18.10 -12.43 7.69
C SER A 42 18.14 -11.92 6.25
N ILE A 43 17.59 -12.68 5.29
CA ILE A 43 17.50 -12.27 3.89
C ILE A 43 16.52 -11.10 3.75
N VAL A 44 15.36 -11.17 4.42
CA VAL A 44 14.39 -10.06 4.47
C VAL A 44 15.07 -8.78 4.94
N ILE A 45 15.74 -8.83 6.09
CA ILE A 45 16.47 -7.68 6.66
C ILE A 45 17.51 -7.15 5.67
N SER A 46 18.27 -8.05 5.04
CA SER A 46 19.31 -7.68 4.08
C SER A 46 18.72 -6.95 2.87
N LEU A 47 17.61 -7.43 2.31
CA LEU A 47 16.90 -6.81 1.19
C LEU A 47 16.45 -5.38 1.51
N GLY A 48 16.03 -5.11 2.75
CA GLY A 48 15.67 -3.76 3.20
C GLY A 48 16.84 -2.78 3.19
N THR A 49 18.08 -3.26 3.19
CA THR A 49 19.28 -2.41 3.15
C THR A 49 19.83 -2.20 1.74
N VAL A 50 19.30 -2.89 0.73
CA VAL A 50 19.81 -2.80 -0.64
C VAL A 50 19.26 -1.54 -1.31
N PRO A 51 20.10 -0.54 -1.62
CA PRO A 51 19.62 0.68 -2.24
C PRO A 51 19.14 0.42 -3.66
N VAL A 52 17.99 1.00 -4.02
CA VAL A 52 17.45 0.93 -5.38
C VAL A 52 18.25 1.89 -6.29
N PRO A 53 18.86 1.41 -7.39
CA PRO A 53 19.59 2.27 -8.32
C PRO A 53 18.67 3.30 -8.97
N THR A 54 19.23 4.47 -9.29
CA THR A 54 18.51 5.56 -9.97
C THR A 54 18.77 5.61 -11.48
N ASP A 55 19.88 5.02 -11.94
CA ASP A 55 20.19 4.94 -13.37
C ASP A 55 19.47 3.76 -14.03
N GLU A 56 19.02 3.95 -15.28
CA GLU A 56 18.16 2.98 -15.97
C GLU A 56 18.84 1.62 -16.19
N SER A 57 20.11 1.62 -16.58
CA SER A 57 20.88 0.38 -16.83
C SER A 57 21.03 -0.48 -15.57
N SER A 58 21.46 0.12 -14.46
CA SER A 58 21.66 -0.60 -13.21
C SER A 58 20.33 -0.93 -12.57
N TYR A 59 19.29 -0.11 -12.77
CA TYR A 59 17.95 -0.42 -12.32
C TYR A 59 17.40 -1.69 -12.98
N MET A 60 17.51 -1.81 -14.31
CA MET A 60 17.02 -3.01 -15.00
C MET A 60 17.78 -4.28 -14.58
N LYS A 61 19.11 -4.18 -14.40
CA LYS A 61 19.91 -5.28 -13.86
C LYS A 61 19.51 -5.63 -12.43
N PHE A 62 19.34 -4.62 -11.58
CA PHE A 62 18.88 -4.79 -10.21
C PHE A 62 17.53 -5.50 -10.13
N ILE A 63 16.58 -5.16 -11.00
CA ILE A 63 15.29 -5.86 -11.06
C ILE A 63 15.43 -7.32 -11.52
N ALA A 64 16.33 -7.61 -12.46
CA ALA A 64 16.61 -8.98 -12.86
C ALA A 64 17.17 -9.81 -11.68
N ASP A 65 18.13 -9.26 -10.95
CA ASP A 65 18.70 -9.87 -9.76
C ASP A 65 17.65 -10.08 -8.66
N ILE A 66 16.76 -9.10 -8.43
CA ILE A 66 15.64 -9.22 -7.48
C ILE A 66 14.67 -10.33 -7.87
N LYS A 67 14.36 -10.49 -9.15
CA LYS A 67 13.53 -11.62 -9.63
C LYS A 67 14.21 -12.95 -9.37
N SER A 68 15.53 -13.05 -9.57
CA SER A 68 16.29 -14.26 -9.22
C SER A 68 16.22 -14.55 -7.72
N VAL A 69 16.38 -13.54 -6.86
CA VAL A 69 16.21 -13.69 -5.40
C VAL A 69 14.80 -14.18 -5.08
N GLN A 70 13.77 -13.59 -5.68
CA GLN A 70 12.38 -14.00 -5.48
C GLN A 70 12.16 -15.47 -5.86
N THR A 71 12.68 -15.93 -7.01
CA THR A 71 12.56 -17.33 -7.44
C THR A 71 13.24 -18.29 -6.45
N ILE A 72 14.42 -17.93 -5.94
CA ILE A 72 15.12 -18.76 -4.95
C ILE A 72 14.35 -18.78 -3.63
N LEU A 73 13.89 -17.62 -3.14
CA LEU A 73 13.11 -17.54 -1.90
C LEU A 73 11.81 -18.35 -1.99
N ALA A 74 11.10 -18.30 -3.11
CA ALA A 74 9.87 -19.08 -3.32
C ALA A 74 10.13 -20.60 -3.31
N LYS A 75 11.30 -21.03 -3.80
CA LYS A 75 11.69 -22.44 -3.77
C LYS A 75 12.09 -22.89 -2.36
N GLU A 76 12.86 -22.08 -1.65
CA GLU A 76 13.51 -22.47 -0.40
C GLU A 76 12.68 -22.17 0.86
N CYS A 77 11.89 -21.08 0.88
CA CYS A 77 10.97 -20.75 1.97
C CYS A 77 9.55 -21.31 1.64
N SER A 78 9.43 -22.64 1.48
CA SER A 78 8.20 -23.31 1.04
C SER A 78 7.29 -23.77 2.19
N ASN A 79 7.77 -23.74 3.44
CA ASN A 79 6.95 -24.11 4.58
C ASN A 79 6.29 -22.89 5.23
N GLN A 80 5.11 -23.11 5.82
CA GLN A 80 4.30 -22.04 6.42
C GLN A 80 5.02 -21.28 7.55
N LYS A 81 5.90 -21.96 8.30
CA LYS A 81 6.67 -21.34 9.40
C LYS A 81 7.67 -20.31 8.88
N GLN A 82 8.39 -20.62 7.80
CA GLN A 82 9.35 -19.73 7.16
C GLN A 82 8.66 -18.51 6.54
N VAL A 83 7.47 -18.71 5.94
CA VAL A 83 6.67 -17.61 5.40
C VAL A 83 6.25 -16.64 6.50
N PHE A 84 5.69 -17.14 7.61
CA PHE A 84 5.32 -16.29 8.73
C PHE A 84 6.52 -15.64 9.43
N ALA A 85 7.65 -16.33 9.56
CA ALA A 85 8.88 -15.75 10.08
C ALA A 85 9.39 -14.61 9.20
N SER A 86 9.32 -14.76 7.87
CA SER A 86 9.70 -13.73 6.90
C SER A 86 8.77 -12.53 6.94
N LEU A 87 7.46 -12.78 7.05
CA LEU A 87 6.45 -11.74 7.20
C LEU A 87 6.63 -10.98 8.51
N LYS A 88 6.88 -11.67 9.61
CA LYS A 88 7.16 -11.03 10.90
C LYS A 88 8.42 -10.17 10.80
N ALA A 89 9.51 -10.68 10.21
CA ALA A 89 10.73 -9.91 10.01
C ALA A 89 10.50 -8.65 9.14
N LEU A 90 9.66 -8.75 8.10
CA LEU A 90 9.26 -7.59 7.32
C LEU A 90 8.56 -6.54 8.20
N TYR A 91 7.55 -6.94 8.99
CA TYR A 91 6.80 -6.03 9.87
C TYR A 91 7.65 -5.42 11.00
N ASP A 92 8.55 -6.20 11.60
CA ASP A 92 9.52 -5.72 12.60
C ASP A 92 10.41 -4.60 12.01
N GLU A 93 10.79 -4.71 10.73
CA GLU A 93 11.61 -3.70 10.06
C GLU A 93 10.80 -2.47 9.68
N ILE A 94 9.67 -2.62 8.97
CA ILE A 94 8.88 -1.46 8.45
C ILE A 94 8.21 -0.65 9.56
N SER A 95 8.04 -1.22 10.76
CA SER A 95 7.56 -0.49 11.93
C SER A 95 8.65 0.31 12.65
N ASN A 96 9.92 0.16 12.28
CA ASN A 96 11.04 0.83 12.93
C ASN A 96 11.26 2.27 12.41
N PRO A 97 11.15 3.32 13.24
CA PRO A 97 11.32 4.71 12.82
C PRO A 97 12.72 5.04 12.30
N ASN A 98 13.73 4.32 12.76
CA ASN A 98 15.13 4.70 12.57
C ASN A 98 15.74 4.12 11.29
N LYS A 99 14.96 3.36 10.51
CA LYS A 99 15.43 2.63 9.35
C LYS A 99 14.84 3.19 8.08
N LYS A 100 15.70 3.57 7.14
CA LYS A 100 15.31 3.84 5.76
C LYS A 100 15.38 2.53 4.98
N LEU A 101 14.22 1.97 4.69
CA LEU A 101 14.12 0.65 4.06
C LEU A 101 13.91 0.74 2.56
N SER A 102 14.51 -0.21 1.86
CA SER A 102 14.30 -0.45 0.44
C SER A 102 12.98 -1.21 0.21
N PRO A 103 12.16 -0.79 -0.77
CA PRO A 103 10.96 -1.53 -1.14
C PRO A 103 11.27 -2.93 -1.70
N ALA A 104 12.52 -3.21 -2.08
CA ALA A 104 12.93 -4.55 -2.51
C ALA A 104 12.63 -5.63 -1.46
N MET A 105 12.58 -5.27 -0.17
CA MET A 105 12.19 -6.17 0.92
C MET A 105 10.77 -6.74 0.75
N SER A 106 9.86 -6.03 0.05
CA SER A 106 8.49 -6.50 -0.13
C SER A 106 8.37 -7.76 -1.00
N ILE A 107 9.44 -8.20 -1.68
CA ILE A 107 9.40 -9.41 -2.51
C ILE A 107 9.03 -10.66 -1.71
N VAL A 108 9.25 -10.66 -0.39
CA VAL A 108 8.85 -11.76 0.50
C VAL A 108 7.33 -11.93 0.60
N LEU A 109 6.56 -10.91 0.23
CA LEU A 109 5.10 -11.00 0.13
C LEU A 109 4.66 -11.93 -1.00
N GLN A 110 5.54 -12.21 -1.98
CA GLN A 110 5.27 -13.15 -3.07
C GLN A 110 5.38 -14.61 -2.61
N LEU A 111 5.79 -14.86 -1.36
CA LEU A 111 5.77 -16.19 -0.73
C LEU A 111 4.38 -16.58 -0.23
N ILE A 112 3.42 -15.66 -0.28
CA ILE A 112 2.07 -15.84 0.22
C ILE A 112 1.15 -15.95 -0.98
N ASP A 113 0.35 -17.02 -1.05
CA ASP A 113 -0.70 -17.11 -2.05
C ASP A 113 -1.75 -16.01 -1.82
N GLN A 114 -2.33 -15.45 -2.89
CA GLN A 114 -3.24 -14.30 -2.77
C GLN A 114 -4.45 -14.58 -1.87
N ASP A 115 -4.95 -15.82 -1.90
CA ASP A 115 -6.07 -16.27 -1.08
C ASP A 115 -5.72 -16.35 0.41
N ASP A 116 -4.43 -16.45 0.75
CA ASP A 116 -3.92 -16.54 2.12
C ASP A 116 -3.46 -15.19 2.71
N ILE A 117 -3.46 -14.11 1.92
CA ILE A 117 -3.12 -12.76 2.39
C ILE A 117 -3.97 -12.33 3.61
N PRO A 118 -5.31 -12.56 3.64
CA PRO A 118 -6.11 -12.23 4.81
C PRO A 118 -5.64 -12.97 6.08
N ASN A 119 -5.26 -14.25 5.95
CA ASN A 119 -4.75 -15.04 7.07
C ASN A 119 -3.38 -14.53 7.56
N ALA A 120 -2.51 -14.13 6.62
CA ALA A 120 -1.22 -13.53 6.91
C ALA A 120 -1.34 -12.19 7.64
N VAL A 121 -2.26 -11.32 7.22
CA VAL A 121 -2.57 -10.06 7.90
C VAL A 121 -3.11 -10.31 9.31
N LYS A 122 -4.07 -11.23 9.45
CA LYS A 122 -4.63 -11.60 10.75
C LYS A 122 -3.56 -12.12 11.71
N TYR A 123 -2.61 -12.92 11.21
CA TYR A 123 -1.47 -13.37 11.99
C TYR A 123 -0.66 -12.19 12.54
N ILE A 124 -0.35 -11.19 11.69
CA ILE A 124 0.43 -10.01 12.08
C ILE A 124 -0.29 -9.16 13.12
N LEU A 125 -1.58 -8.87 12.94
CA LEU A 125 -2.34 -8.09 13.91
C LEU A 125 -2.41 -8.79 15.28
N ASN A 126 -2.59 -10.12 15.28
CA ASN A 126 -2.59 -10.93 16.49
C ASN A 126 -1.23 -11.02 17.23
N THR A 127 -0.13 -10.54 16.64
CA THR A 127 1.17 -10.53 17.33
C THR A 127 1.27 -9.42 18.39
N GLY A 128 0.33 -8.47 18.42
CA GLY A 128 0.25 -7.44 19.45
C GLY A 128 1.23 -6.27 19.27
N TYR A 129 1.45 -5.83 18.03
CA TYR A 129 2.22 -4.61 17.78
C TYR A 129 1.51 -3.38 18.38
N PRO A 130 2.26 -2.43 18.98
CA PRO A 130 1.70 -1.13 19.36
C PRO A 130 1.09 -0.39 18.16
N GLU A 131 0.07 0.41 18.39
CA GLU A 131 -0.62 1.20 17.34
C GLU A 131 0.35 2.05 16.50
N GLN A 132 1.34 2.70 17.14
CA GLN A 132 2.31 3.53 16.40
C GLN A 132 3.17 2.69 15.42
N ASN A 133 3.37 1.41 15.74
CA ASN A 133 4.08 0.48 14.85
C ASN A 133 3.21 0.06 13.67
N LEU A 134 1.91 -0.18 13.91
CA LEU A 134 0.94 -0.50 12.86
C LEU A 134 0.75 0.67 11.90
N GLU A 135 0.60 1.88 12.43
CA GLU A 135 0.49 3.13 11.67
C GLU A 135 1.72 3.34 10.78
N ARG A 136 2.93 3.21 11.35
CA ARG A 136 4.17 3.35 10.59
C ARG A 136 4.33 2.26 9.52
N ALA A 137 3.97 1.02 9.84
CA ALA A 137 4.00 -0.06 8.87
C ALA A 137 3.09 0.26 7.68
N LEU A 138 1.85 0.70 7.94
CA LEU A 138 0.90 1.06 6.89
C LEU A 138 1.41 2.25 6.05
N HIS A 139 1.93 3.31 6.68
CA HIS A 139 2.58 4.42 5.97
C HIS A 139 3.70 3.93 5.03
N THR A 140 4.55 3.04 5.51
CA THR A 140 5.69 2.51 4.74
C THR A 140 5.20 1.70 3.53
N LEU A 141 4.18 0.86 3.72
CA LEU A 141 3.61 0.06 2.63
C LEU A 141 2.89 0.93 1.59
N CYS A 142 2.11 1.93 2.01
CA CYS A 142 1.52 2.92 1.11
C CYS A 142 2.61 3.71 0.36
N HIS A 143 3.69 4.09 1.03
CA HIS A 143 4.82 4.74 0.38
C HIS A 143 5.47 3.84 -0.68
N TRP A 144 5.64 2.55 -0.39
CA TRP A 144 6.19 1.59 -1.35
C TRP A 144 5.29 1.41 -2.58
N LEU A 145 3.96 1.43 -2.43
CA LEU A 145 3.04 1.43 -3.58
C LEU A 145 3.30 2.59 -4.56
N THR A 146 3.84 3.71 -4.08
CA THR A 146 4.20 4.85 -4.94
C THR A 146 5.49 4.69 -5.73
N LYS A 147 6.34 3.74 -5.34
CA LYS A 147 7.70 3.60 -5.88
C LYS A 147 8.00 2.21 -6.46
N TRP A 148 7.20 1.22 -6.12
CA TRP A 148 7.53 -0.18 -6.35
C TRP A 148 6.37 -0.93 -7.00
N ILE A 149 6.65 -1.53 -8.16
CA ILE A 149 5.67 -2.26 -8.97
C ILE A 149 6.03 -3.74 -9.17
N TRP A 150 7.08 -4.22 -8.50
CA TRP A 150 7.66 -5.56 -8.73
C TRP A 150 7.21 -6.60 -7.71
N THR A 151 6.27 -6.23 -6.83
CA THR A 151 5.65 -7.12 -5.85
C THR A 151 4.14 -7.05 -6.04
N ASP A 152 3.59 -8.04 -6.74
CA ASP A 152 2.16 -8.07 -7.09
C ASP A 152 1.27 -8.12 -5.84
N ASN A 153 1.71 -8.83 -4.82
CA ASN A 153 1.00 -8.97 -3.55
C ASN A 153 1.07 -7.74 -2.65
N LEU A 154 1.84 -6.70 -2.98
CA LEU A 154 1.94 -5.49 -2.13
C LEU A 154 0.60 -4.75 -2.02
N GLY A 155 -0.09 -4.53 -3.13
CA GLY A 155 -1.41 -3.87 -3.15
C GLY A 155 -2.49 -4.65 -2.39
N PRO A 156 -2.70 -5.94 -2.71
CA PRO A 156 -3.59 -6.82 -1.97
C PRO A 156 -3.28 -6.86 -0.47
N LEU A 157 -2.01 -6.95 -0.08
CA LEU A 157 -1.62 -6.94 1.33
C LEU A 157 -1.95 -5.62 2.03
N VAL A 158 -1.69 -4.47 1.39
CA VAL A 158 -2.07 -3.16 1.94
C VAL A 158 -3.58 -3.08 2.16
N LEU A 159 -4.37 -3.52 1.17
CA LEU A 159 -5.82 -3.50 1.28
C LEU A 159 -6.32 -4.40 2.43
N GLU A 160 -5.82 -5.63 2.53
CA GLU A 160 -6.21 -6.55 3.60
C GLU A 160 -5.72 -6.04 4.97
N PHE A 161 -4.55 -5.42 5.04
CA PHE A 161 -4.06 -4.80 6.28
C PHE A 161 -4.99 -3.68 6.75
N MET A 162 -5.46 -2.83 5.82
CA MET A 162 -6.45 -1.79 6.15
C MET A 162 -7.79 -2.38 6.61
N LYS A 163 -8.28 -3.46 5.97
CA LYS A 163 -9.49 -4.17 6.41
C LYS A 163 -9.32 -4.81 7.78
N GLY A 164 -8.14 -5.35 8.08
CA GLY A 164 -7.83 -5.91 9.39
C GLY A 164 -7.85 -4.82 10.48
N LEU A 165 -7.23 -3.66 10.21
CA LEU A 165 -7.31 -2.49 11.09
C LEU A 165 -8.75 -1.98 11.25
N GLU A 166 -9.56 -1.98 10.18
CA GLU A 166 -10.99 -1.61 10.23
C GLU A 166 -11.77 -2.56 11.15
N ALA A 167 -11.47 -3.86 11.11
CA ALA A 167 -12.12 -4.89 11.93
C ALA A 167 -11.77 -4.80 13.42
N GLU A 168 -10.60 -4.24 13.75
CA GLU A 168 -10.15 -3.94 15.12
C GLU A 168 -10.41 -2.48 15.53
N HIS A 169 -11.14 -1.71 14.71
CA HIS A 169 -11.55 -0.32 14.98
C HIS A 169 -10.38 0.68 15.13
N HIS A 170 -9.24 0.42 14.48
CA HIS A 170 -8.12 1.36 14.41
C HIS A 170 -8.37 2.49 13.39
N TYR A 171 -9.48 3.23 13.55
CA TYR A 171 -9.92 4.23 12.57
C TYR A 171 -9.01 5.46 12.49
N ASP A 172 -8.42 5.89 13.60
CA ASP A 172 -7.49 7.03 13.62
C ASP A 172 -6.27 6.76 12.73
N ILE A 173 -5.68 5.55 12.84
CA ILE A 173 -4.58 5.09 11.98
C ILE A 173 -4.99 5.13 10.51
N LEU A 174 -6.16 4.59 10.19
CA LEU A 174 -6.67 4.53 8.81
C LEU A 174 -6.90 5.93 8.23
N MET A 175 -7.40 6.86 9.04
CA MET A 175 -7.62 8.24 8.66
C MET A 175 -6.32 9.00 8.41
N ASP A 176 -5.38 8.96 9.35
CA ASP A 176 -4.12 9.69 9.26
C ASP A 176 -3.29 9.22 8.05
N VAL A 177 -3.18 7.90 7.86
CA VAL A 177 -2.52 7.33 6.69
C VAL A 177 -3.22 7.77 5.41
N THR A 178 -4.55 7.71 5.36
CA THR A 178 -5.31 8.06 4.16
C THR A 178 -5.09 9.51 3.78
N LEU A 179 -5.22 10.44 4.74
CA LEU A 179 -4.99 11.87 4.53
C LEU A 179 -3.58 12.17 4.01
N ALA A 180 -2.57 11.42 4.47
CA ALA A 180 -1.19 11.61 4.07
C ALA A 180 -0.87 11.04 2.67
N ASN A 181 -1.54 9.97 2.24
CA ASN A 181 -1.13 9.21 1.06
C ASN A 181 -2.08 9.31 -0.14
N ILE A 182 -3.35 9.70 0.05
CA ILE A 182 -4.39 9.57 -0.97
C ILE A 182 -4.03 10.26 -2.30
N GLU A 183 -3.51 11.49 -2.27
CA GLU A 183 -3.16 12.24 -3.49
C GLU A 183 -2.07 11.54 -4.32
N SER A 184 -1.06 11.00 -3.63
CA SER A 184 0.06 10.31 -4.27
C SER A 184 -0.40 9.00 -4.90
N LEU A 185 -1.25 8.25 -4.20
CA LEU A 185 -1.82 6.99 -4.70
C LEU A 185 -2.81 7.24 -5.84
N PHE A 186 -3.64 8.27 -5.74
CA PHE A 186 -4.64 8.62 -6.75
C PHE A 186 -4.01 8.92 -8.13
N LYS A 187 -2.86 9.61 -8.14
CA LYS A 187 -2.11 9.89 -9.38
C LYS A 187 -1.66 8.62 -10.10
N LEU A 188 -1.40 7.53 -9.37
CA LEU A 188 -0.90 6.27 -9.95
C LEU A 188 -1.97 5.49 -10.69
N LEU A 189 -3.26 5.84 -10.56
CA LEU A 189 -4.34 5.20 -11.31
C LEU A 189 -4.14 5.34 -12.83
N ILE A 190 -3.47 6.40 -13.28
CA ILE A 190 -3.18 6.59 -14.70
C ILE A 190 -2.16 5.57 -15.22
N LEU A 191 -1.34 4.97 -14.37
CA LEU A 191 -0.28 4.04 -14.76
C LEU A 191 -0.82 2.59 -14.79
N PRO A 192 -0.89 1.92 -15.96
CA PRO A 192 -1.49 0.59 -16.06
C PRO A 192 -0.86 -0.46 -15.14
N LYS A 193 0.46 -0.42 -14.97
CA LYS A 193 1.20 -1.38 -14.12
C LYS A 193 0.91 -1.20 -12.63
N SER A 194 0.78 0.05 -12.16
CA SER A 194 0.51 0.34 -10.75
C SER A 194 -0.98 0.17 -10.39
N ARG A 195 -1.88 0.39 -11.37
CA ARG A 195 -3.32 0.46 -11.15
C ARG A 195 -3.90 -0.78 -10.46
N LYS A 196 -3.44 -1.99 -10.79
CA LYS A 196 -3.97 -3.23 -10.19
C LYS A 196 -3.75 -3.27 -8.66
N GLY A 197 -2.59 -2.79 -8.19
CA GLY A 197 -2.27 -2.76 -6.77
C GLY A 197 -2.84 -1.54 -6.03
N VAL A 198 -2.83 -0.37 -6.67
CA VAL A 198 -3.20 0.90 -6.03
C VAL A 198 -4.70 1.19 -6.11
N GLY A 199 -5.34 0.79 -7.20
CA GLY A 199 -6.76 1.05 -7.47
C GLY A 199 -7.71 0.62 -6.34
N PRO A 200 -7.66 -0.64 -5.91
CA PRO A 200 -8.53 -1.12 -4.83
C PRO A 200 -8.29 -0.37 -3.52
N VAL A 201 -7.04 -0.03 -3.20
CA VAL A 201 -6.67 0.74 -2.00
C VAL A 201 -7.28 2.14 -2.03
N VAL A 202 -7.15 2.85 -3.17
CA VAL A 202 -7.70 4.21 -3.33
C VAL A 202 -9.22 4.22 -3.22
N LEU A 203 -9.91 3.30 -3.90
CA LEU A 203 -11.37 3.20 -3.83
C LEU A 203 -11.86 2.85 -2.42
N TYR A 204 -11.14 1.97 -1.73
CA TYR A 204 -11.43 1.61 -0.35
C TYR A 204 -11.26 2.80 0.59
N MET A 205 -10.15 3.55 0.49
CA MET A 205 -9.94 4.80 1.24
C MET A 205 -11.09 5.80 1.04
N LEU A 206 -11.40 6.13 -0.22
CA LEU A 206 -12.41 7.14 -0.54
C LEU A 206 -13.83 6.74 -0.12
N SER A 207 -14.18 5.46 -0.22
CA SER A 207 -15.52 4.97 0.16
C SER A 207 -15.72 4.86 1.67
N ARG A 208 -14.65 4.72 2.46
CA ARG A 208 -14.73 4.55 3.92
C ARG A 208 -14.70 5.87 4.70
N VAL A 209 -14.10 6.91 4.13
CA VAL A 209 -14.04 8.24 4.76
C VAL A 209 -15.32 9.01 4.44
N GLN A 210 -16.36 8.77 5.26
CA GLN A 210 -17.69 9.37 5.07
C GLN A 210 -18.06 10.43 6.12
N HIS A 211 -17.23 10.64 7.14
CA HIS A 211 -17.50 11.60 8.22
C HIS A 211 -16.93 13.00 7.94
N SER A 212 -16.01 13.13 6.98
CA SER A 212 -15.41 14.41 6.58
C SER A 212 -15.14 14.43 5.06
N PRO A 213 -15.33 15.57 4.38
CA PRO A 213 -15.01 15.70 2.98
C PRO A 213 -13.50 15.87 2.69
N ASP A 214 -12.65 16.03 3.70
CA ASP A 214 -11.24 16.46 3.52
C ASP A 214 -10.45 15.54 2.57
N VAL A 215 -10.61 14.22 2.72
CA VAL A 215 -9.94 13.23 1.86
C VAL A 215 -10.44 13.33 0.42
N PHE A 216 -11.75 13.52 0.23
CA PHE A 216 -12.32 13.73 -1.10
C PHE A 216 -11.84 15.04 -1.71
N HIS A 217 -11.88 16.15 -0.96
CA HIS A 217 -11.44 17.46 -1.43
C HIS A 217 -9.98 17.48 -1.88
N LYS A 218 -9.09 16.72 -1.21
CA LYS A 218 -7.69 16.55 -1.62
C LYS A 218 -7.53 16.00 -3.03
N ILE A 219 -8.42 15.09 -3.48
CA ILE A 219 -8.27 14.49 -4.81
C ILE A 219 -8.91 15.33 -5.93
N ILE A 220 -9.85 16.24 -5.62
CA ILE A 220 -10.63 17.00 -6.62
C ILE A 220 -9.73 17.68 -7.69
N PRO A 221 -8.63 18.37 -7.32
CA PRO A 221 -7.75 18.99 -8.31
C PRO A 221 -7.10 18.01 -9.31
N LEU A 222 -7.10 16.71 -9.00
CA LEU A 222 -6.48 15.65 -9.79
C LEU A 222 -7.48 14.92 -10.70
N VAL A 223 -8.79 15.01 -10.41
CA VAL A 223 -9.82 14.19 -11.06
C VAL A 223 -9.86 14.39 -12.57
N ASP A 224 -9.83 15.64 -13.05
CA ASP A 224 -9.89 15.94 -14.50
C ASP A 224 -8.78 15.24 -15.29
N ASN A 225 -7.53 15.38 -14.83
CA ASN A 225 -6.41 14.73 -15.48
C ASN A 225 -6.52 13.20 -15.39
N VAL A 226 -6.87 12.65 -14.24
CA VAL A 226 -6.99 11.19 -14.07
C VAL A 226 -8.09 10.61 -14.98
N CYS A 227 -9.28 11.23 -15.01
CA CYS A 227 -10.38 10.79 -15.87
C CYS A 227 -10.02 10.84 -17.35
N LYS A 228 -9.41 11.94 -17.81
CA LYS A 228 -8.94 12.07 -19.20
C LYS A 228 -7.91 11.01 -19.56
N GLN A 229 -6.91 10.78 -18.71
CA GLN A 229 -5.87 9.77 -18.95
C GLN A 229 -6.43 8.35 -18.96
N LEU A 230 -7.36 8.02 -18.06
CA LEU A 230 -8.01 6.71 -18.04
C LEU A 230 -8.88 6.49 -19.28
N ASN A 231 -9.63 7.51 -19.70
CA ASN A 231 -10.47 7.42 -20.90
C ASN A 231 -9.62 7.21 -22.16
N ASN A 232 -8.51 7.96 -22.29
CA ASN A 232 -7.64 7.93 -23.45
C ASN A 232 -6.98 6.56 -23.69
N GLN A 233 -6.77 5.76 -22.63
CA GLN A 233 -6.12 4.46 -22.75
C GLN A 233 -6.97 3.40 -23.44
N LYS A 234 -8.30 3.53 -23.41
CA LYS A 234 -9.25 2.61 -24.08
C LYS A 234 -9.01 1.12 -23.78
N ILE A 235 -8.52 0.80 -22.58
CA ILE A 235 -8.37 -0.59 -22.10
C ILE A 235 -9.41 -0.89 -21.03
N VAL A 236 -9.81 -2.16 -20.92
CA VAL A 236 -10.87 -2.59 -19.99
C VAL A 236 -10.61 -2.09 -18.57
N SER A 237 -9.40 -2.27 -18.06
CA SER A 237 -9.08 -1.82 -16.70
C SER A 237 -9.21 -0.31 -16.55
N SER A 238 -8.79 0.50 -17.53
CA SER A 238 -8.89 1.97 -17.39
C SER A 238 -10.33 2.43 -17.39
N GLN A 239 -11.19 1.79 -18.18
CA GLN A 239 -12.62 2.07 -18.23
C GLN A 239 -13.35 1.64 -16.94
N THR A 240 -13.01 0.48 -16.38
CA THR A 240 -13.55 0.04 -15.08
C THR A 240 -13.23 1.03 -13.96
N TYR A 241 -11.98 1.49 -13.87
CA TYR A 241 -11.59 2.46 -12.85
C TYR A 241 -12.15 3.85 -13.13
N LEU A 242 -12.25 4.28 -14.39
CA LEU A 242 -12.92 5.53 -14.75
C LEU A 242 -14.37 5.54 -14.24
N GLN A 243 -15.13 4.49 -14.52
CA GLN A 243 -16.52 4.39 -14.08
C GLN A 243 -16.63 4.35 -12.55
N ALA A 244 -15.77 3.58 -11.88
CA ALA A 244 -15.76 3.52 -10.42
C ALA A 244 -15.47 4.89 -9.78
N LEU A 245 -14.54 5.66 -10.35
CA LEU A 245 -14.23 7.01 -9.89
C LEU A 245 -15.37 7.99 -10.14
N VAL A 246 -15.99 7.96 -11.31
CA VAL A 246 -17.14 8.83 -11.64
C VAL A 246 -18.29 8.56 -10.67
N ASN A 247 -18.64 7.29 -10.48
CA ASN A 247 -19.69 6.89 -9.54
C ASN A 247 -19.41 7.38 -8.12
N LEU A 248 -18.19 7.15 -7.64
CA LEU A 248 -17.79 7.51 -6.29
C LEU A 248 -17.71 9.02 -6.08
N CYS A 249 -17.18 9.79 -7.03
CA CYS A 249 -17.10 11.25 -6.92
C CYS A 249 -18.50 11.88 -6.87
N ILE A 250 -19.42 11.42 -7.71
CA ILE A 250 -20.81 11.92 -7.70
C ILE A 250 -21.50 11.54 -6.39
N ALA A 251 -21.32 10.30 -5.91
CA ALA A 251 -21.85 9.87 -4.62
C ALA A 251 -21.30 10.71 -3.46
N LEU A 252 -19.99 11.00 -3.45
CA LEU A 252 -19.35 11.83 -2.41
C LEU A 252 -19.77 13.30 -2.46
N MET A 253 -19.98 13.86 -3.66
CA MET A 253 -20.52 15.22 -3.82
C MET A 253 -21.93 15.34 -3.24
N GLU A 254 -22.79 14.34 -3.47
CA GLU A 254 -24.13 14.29 -2.88
C GLU A 254 -24.09 14.05 -1.36
N HIS A 255 -23.16 13.21 -0.90
CA HIS A 255 -22.98 12.90 0.53
C HIS A 255 -22.48 14.10 1.33
N PHE A 256 -21.67 14.98 0.73
CA PHE A 256 -21.11 16.16 1.38
C PHE A 256 -21.61 17.48 0.74
N PRO A 257 -22.89 17.87 0.91
CA PRO A 257 -23.42 19.07 0.30
C PRO A 257 -22.78 20.36 0.87
N GLY A 258 -22.93 21.48 0.16
CA GLY A 258 -22.52 22.82 0.64
C GLY A 258 -21.25 23.40 0.00
N TYR A 259 -20.61 22.69 -0.94
CA TYR A 259 -19.36 23.13 -1.59
C TYR A 259 -19.55 23.48 -3.08
N THR A 260 -20.57 24.27 -3.41
CA THR A 260 -20.95 24.59 -4.81
C THR A 260 -19.78 25.06 -5.68
N ASN A 261 -18.95 25.98 -5.18
CA ASN A 261 -17.80 26.51 -5.91
C ASN A 261 -16.75 25.44 -6.27
N LEU A 262 -16.66 24.37 -5.46
CA LEU A 262 -15.74 23.27 -5.66
C LEU A 262 -16.36 22.16 -6.53
N TYR A 263 -17.66 21.91 -6.36
CA TYR A 263 -18.34 20.80 -7.01
C TYR A 263 -18.91 21.13 -8.38
N GLU A 264 -19.31 22.37 -8.68
CA GLU A 264 -19.76 22.73 -10.04
C GLU A 264 -18.67 22.50 -11.11
N PRO A 265 -17.40 22.90 -10.91
CA PRO A 265 -16.33 22.56 -11.86
C PRO A 265 -16.13 21.05 -11.98
N LEU A 266 -16.21 20.32 -10.86
CA LEU A 266 -16.06 18.87 -10.85
C LEU A 266 -17.20 18.17 -11.59
N SER A 267 -18.45 18.60 -11.42
CA SER A 267 -19.60 18.08 -12.17
C SER A 267 -19.38 18.18 -13.67
N LYS A 268 -18.86 19.32 -14.16
CA LYS A 268 -18.54 19.52 -15.59
C LYS A 268 -17.44 18.59 -16.09
N VAL A 269 -16.47 18.26 -15.24
CA VAL A 269 -15.42 17.27 -15.53
C VAL A 269 -16.00 15.86 -15.65
N LEU A 270 -16.99 15.52 -14.83
CA LEU A 270 -17.57 14.18 -14.76
C LEU A 270 -18.73 13.96 -15.75
N GLU A 271 -19.40 15.02 -16.19
CA GLU A 271 -20.54 15.02 -17.12
C GLU A 271 -20.34 14.12 -18.35
N PRO A 272 -19.18 14.12 -19.05
CA PRO A 272 -19.00 13.31 -20.25
C PRO A 272 -19.01 11.79 -20.01
N TYR A 273 -18.84 11.35 -18.77
CA TYR A 273 -18.65 9.94 -18.44
C TYR A 273 -19.91 9.24 -17.94
N CYS A 274 -20.88 10.00 -17.44
CA CYS A 274 -22.15 9.54 -16.84
C CYS A 274 -21.99 8.51 -15.68
N PRO A 275 -22.64 8.70 -14.52
CA PRO A 275 -22.67 7.66 -13.50
C PRO A 275 -23.49 6.46 -13.96
N ASN A 276 -23.20 5.28 -13.40
CA ASN A 276 -24.12 4.13 -13.48
C ASN A 276 -25.38 4.42 -12.66
N SER A 277 -26.50 3.77 -12.98
CA SER A 277 -27.77 3.95 -12.24
C SER A 277 -27.68 3.64 -10.74
N ASP A 278 -26.73 2.81 -10.32
CA ASP A 278 -26.52 2.32 -8.96
C ASP A 278 -25.29 2.94 -8.26
N TYR A 279 -24.76 4.07 -8.76
CA TYR A 279 -23.55 4.73 -8.27
C TYR A 279 -23.48 4.92 -6.74
N LYS A 280 -24.62 5.14 -6.08
CA LYS A 280 -24.74 5.31 -4.62
C LYS A 280 -24.32 4.07 -3.82
N GLN A 281 -24.35 2.88 -4.41
CA GLN A 281 -23.90 1.64 -3.75
C GLN A 281 -22.44 1.70 -3.32
N SER A 282 -21.62 2.53 -3.98
CA SER A 282 -20.21 2.74 -3.60
C SER A 282 -20.02 3.28 -2.18
N LEU A 283 -21.03 3.94 -1.61
CA LEU A 283 -21.02 4.45 -0.23
C LEU A 283 -21.87 3.61 0.74
N GLN A 284 -22.55 2.56 0.29
CA GLN A 284 -23.31 1.64 1.15
C GLN A 284 -22.40 0.65 1.89
N CYS A 285 -21.33 1.17 2.50
CA CYS A 285 -20.36 0.44 3.26
C CYS A 285 -20.19 1.09 4.64
N ARG A 286 -19.58 0.36 5.58
CA ARG A 286 -19.33 0.87 6.92
C ARG A 286 -18.29 1.99 6.86
N ALA A 287 -18.62 3.18 7.34
CA ALA A 287 -17.67 4.28 7.46
C ALA A 287 -16.65 4.02 8.58
N TRP A 288 -15.43 4.56 8.44
CA TRP A 288 -14.46 4.61 9.54
C TRP A 288 -14.90 5.67 10.55
N SER A 289 -15.65 5.24 11.55
CA SER A 289 -16.11 6.07 12.65
C SER A 289 -16.56 5.18 13.80
N ASP A 290 -16.22 5.54 15.02
CA ASP A 290 -16.65 4.84 16.24
C ASP A 290 -18.09 5.20 16.63
N GLY A 291 -19.04 5.20 15.69
CA GLY A 291 -20.48 5.33 15.96
C GLY A 291 -20.96 6.57 16.74
N ALA A 292 -20.07 7.43 17.23
CA ALA A 292 -20.39 8.58 18.08
C ALA A 292 -20.64 9.84 17.26
N ASN A 293 -20.13 9.89 16.02
CA ASN A 293 -20.33 10.98 15.07
C ASN A 293 -20.94 10.46 13.76
N ALA A 294 -21.94 9.59 13.86
CA ALA A 294 -22.88 9.46 12.76
C ALA A 294 -23.53 10.84 12.59
N ILE A 295 -23.18 11.53 11.49
CA ILE A 295 -23.85 12.75 11.06
C ILE A 295 -25.34 12.40 11.00
N VAL A 296 -26.10 12.90 11.98
CA VAL A 296 -27.56 12.78 11.97
C VAL A 296 -28.00 13.57 10.74
N PRO A 297 -28.75 12.97 9.80
CA PRO A 297 -29.39 13.73 8.74
C PRO A 297 -30.18 14.87 9.37
N VAL A 298 -29.99 16.09 8.86
CA VAL A 298 -30.63 17.31 9.38
C VAL A 298 -32.18 17.24 9.31
N ASP A 299 -32.74 16.19 8.73
CA ASP A 299 -34.19 15.98 8.57
C ASP A 299 -34.92 15.37 9.78
N VAL A 300 -34.29 15.20 10.95
CA VAL A 300 -34.97 14.64 12.15
C VAL A 300 -35.13 15.66 13.31
N LEU A 301 -34.75 16.93 13.14
CA LEU A 301 -34.86 17.95 14.19
C LEU A 301 -36.00 18.97 14.02
N LEU A 302 -37.00 18.69 13.17
CA LEU A 302 -38.18 19.56 12.99
C LEU A 302 -39.54 18.97 13.37
N GLU A 303 -39.61 17.74 13.90
CA GLU A 303 -40.88 17.14 14.36
C GLU A 303 -40.97 16.93 15.89
N ARG A 304 -40.33 17.79 16.68
CA ARG A 304 -40.50 17.76 18.16
C ARG A 304 -41.08 19.02 18.80
N TRP A 305 -41.56 19.96 17.99
CA TRP A 305 -42.26 21.16 18.47
C TRP A 305 -43.44 21.53 17.53
N ALA A 306 -44.35 20.58 17.32
CA ALA A 306 -45.71 20.82 16.83
C ALA A 306 -46.70 19.99 17.66
#